data_AF-A0A3D1FYE2-F1
#
_entry.id   AF-A0A3D1FYE2-F1
#
_cell.length_a   1.000
_cell.length_b   1.000
_cell.length_c   1.000
_cell.angle_alpha   90.00
_cell.angle_beta   90.00
_cell.angle_gamma   90.00
#
_symmetry.space_group_name_H-M   'P 1'
#
loop_
_entity.id
_entity.type
_entity.pdbx_description
1 polymer ?
#
loop_
_entity_poly.entity_id
_entity_poly.type
_entity_poly.pdbx_seq_one_letter_code
_entity_poly.pdbx_strand_id
1 'polypeptide(L)'
;VVAAAAKSASFWMERGGFKAEVIGTQKIGHVHFMYTGDASALNDDFDVLEEDLRAATAELTSNMEARGGGITSIKLVDATDRLDDYYQLEVTFETCDSMGANFINSNLEEMAKCLQTFAQNHERLDANALEVVMRILSNYTPNCLVRASVSCKIEELASEGVSAEEFARKFKRAIAIANAEPYRATTHNKGIMNGIDAVIIATGNDFRAVEAACHTHAARSGSYKSLTGCAVENGIFTFWIEIPLALGVVGGLTKLHPLVVKSLEMLGNPDAEELMGIVAVSGLAQNFAALRALVTTGIQKGHMKMHLMNILTQLEATPEEKIHIATYFKDKVPHHREVVNYFCELRGVPVPKVGQ
;
A
#
# COMPACT_ATOMS: atom_id res chain seq x y z
N VAL A 1 12.62 -3.46 10.58
CA VAL A 1 11.72 -3.63 9.41
C VAL A 1 12.33 -4.60 8.42
N VAL A 2 13.43 -4.25 7.74
CA VAL A 2 14.11 -5.12 6.74
C VAL A 2 14.33 -6.57 7.20
N ALA A 3 14.94 -6.78 8.37
CA ALA A 3 15.17 -8.14 8.90
C ALA A 3 13.88 -8.94 9.13
N ALA A 4 12.78 -8.25 9.46
CA ALA A 4 11.48 -8.87 9.71
C ALA A 4 10.81 -9.32 8.39
N ALA A 5 10.88 -8.47 7.35
CA ALA A 5 10.44 -8.81 6.00
C ALA A 5 11.26 -9.98 5.44
N ALA A 6 12.60 -9.92 5.51
CA ALA A 6 13.49 -10.97 5.02
C ALA A 6 13.24 -12.32 5.73
N LYS A 7 13.10 -12.32 7.07
CA LYS A 7 12.80 -13.54 7.82
C LYS A 7 11.44 -14.13 7.45
N SER A 8 10.45 -13.29 7.14
CA SER A 8 9.13 -13.73 6.70
C SER A 8 9.18 -14.30 5.28
N ALA A 9 9.95 -13.67 4.39
CA ALA A 9 10.20 -14.19 3.04
C ALA A 9 10.83 -15.58 3.10
N SER A 10 11.92 -15.78 3.86
CA SER A 10 12.54 -17.09 4.02
C SER A 10 11.59 -18.14 4.60
N PHE A 11 10.78 -17.77 5.61
CA PHE A 11 9.80 -18.66 6.22
C PHE A 11 8.76 -19.16 5.21
N TRP A 12 8.21 -18.26 4.38
CA TRP A 12 7.19 -18.61 3.41
C TRP A 12 7.76 -19.26 2.14
N MET A 13 9.03 -19.01 1.80
CA MET A 13 9.68 -19.62 0.63
C MET A 13 9.67 -21.15 0.69
N GLU A 14 9.89 -21.72 1.87
CA GLU A 14 9.81 -23.18 2.11
C GLU A 14 8.37 -23.73 2.08
N ARG A 15 7.37 -22.84 2.04
CA ARG A 15 5.93 -23.13 2.19
C ARG A 15 5.12 -22.68 0.97
N GLY A 16 5.73 -22.68 -0.21
CA GLY A 16 5.09 -22.33 -1.49
C GLY A 16 5.20 -20.86 -1.90
N GLY A 17 5.83 -20.03 -1.06
CA GLY A 17 6.05 -18.61 -1.31
C GLY A 17 4.76 -17.78 -1.24
N PHE A 18 4.92 -16.50 -1.53
CA PHE A 18 3.78 -15.59 -1.69
C PHE A 18 3.16 -15.76 -3.07
N LYS A 19 1.83 -15.59 -3.15
CA LYS A 19 1.08 -15.48 -4.40
C LYS A 19 0.46 -14.10 -4.47
N ALA A 20 0.54 -13.45 -5.62
CA ALA A 20 -0.07 -12.15 -5.85
C ALA A 20 -0.91 -12.19 -7.14
N GLU A 21 -2.02 -11.47 -7.13
CA GLU A 21 -2.98 -11.36 -8.23
C GLU A 21 -3.46 -9.91 -8.28
N VAL A 22 -3.32 -9.27 -9.44
CA VAL A 22 -3.92 -7.96 -9.70
C VAL A 22 -5.38 -8.18 -10.09
N ILE A 23 -6.29 -7.60 -9.30
CA ILE A 23 -7.75 -7.72 -9.49
C ILE A 23 -8.24 -6.63 -10.45
N GLY A 24 -7.59 -5.46 -10.45
CA GLY A 24 -7.89 -4.39 -11.40
C GLY A 24 -6.89 -3.25 -11.33
N THR A 25 -6.87 -2.43 -12.38
CA THR A 25 -5.90 -1.34 -12.59
C THR A 25 -6.54 0.04 -12.76
N GLN A 26 -7.88 0.08 -12.69
CA GLN A 26 -8.68 1.25 -12.96
C GLN A 26 -8.45 2.38 -11.96
N LYS A 27 -8.14 3.55 -12.49
CA LYS A 27 -7.99 4.79 -11.74
C LYS A 27 -9.17 5.70 -12.03
N ILE A 28 -9.40 6.66 -11.15
CA ILE A 28 -10.58 7.52 -11.24
C ILE A 28 -10.20 8.97 -10.98
N GLY A 29 -10.95 9.87 -11.59
CA GLY A 29 -10.87 11.30 -11.37
C GLY A 29 -12.21 11.96 -11.64
N HIS A 30 -12.33 13.21 -11.21
CA HIS A 30 -13.61 13.88 -11.23
C HIS A 30 -13.49 15.31 -11.75
N VAL A 31 -14.51 15.73 -12.50
CA VAL A 31 -14.90 17.14 -12.59
C VAL A 31 -16.03 17.34 -11.58
N HIS A 32 -15.78 18.11 -10.55
CA HIS A 32 -16.77 18.47 -9.52
C HIS A 32 -17.37 19.83 -9.86
N PHE A 33 -18.69 19.91 -9.94
CA PHE A 33 -19.38 21.14 -10.31
C PHE A 33 -20.71 21.31 -9.57
N MET A 34 -21.14 22.55 -9.46
CA MET A 34 -22.46 22.93 -8.94
C MET A 34 -23.37 23.28 -10.12
N TYR A 35 -24.65 22.92 -10.03
CA TYR A 35 -25.66 23.33 -10.99
C TYR A 35 -26.98 23.65 -10.30
N THR A 36 -27.36 24.93 -10.33
CA THR A 36 -28.57 25.47 -9.65
C THR A 36 -29.82 25.53 -10.55
N GLY A 37 -29.66 25.16 -11.83
CA GLY A 37 -30.74 25.13 -12.82
C GLY A 37 -31.48 23.79 -12.88
N ASP A 38 -32.32 23.62 -13.90
CA ASP A 38 -32.97 22.32 -14.17
C ASP A 38 -31.98 21.33 -14.80
N ALA A 39 -31.45 20.43 -13.99
CA ALA A 39 -30.48 19.41 -14.42
C ALA A 39 -31.07 18.28 -15.26
N SER A 40 -32.38 18.27 -15.55
CA SER A 40 -33.00 17.22 -16.39
C SER A 40 -32.30 17.12 -17.75
N ALA A 41 -31.96 18.25 -18.36
CA ALA A 41 -31.24 18.30 -19.64
C ALA A 41 -29.82 17.71 -19.57
N LEU A 42 -29.11 17.82 -18.44
CA LEU A 42 -27.80 17.17 -18.29
C LEU A 42 -27.90 15.64 -18.34
N ASN A 43 -29.03 15.08 -17.88
CA ASN A 43 -29.27 13.64 -17.88
C ASN A 43 -29.86 13.17 -19.22
N ASP A 44 -30.85 13.90 -19.74
CA ASP A 44 -31.52 13.57 -21.01
C ASP A 44 -30.54 13.56 -22.18
N ASP A 45 -29.60 14.50 -22.19
CA ASP A 45 -28.65 14.74 -23.28
C ASP A 45 -27.22 14.30 -22.93
N PHE A 46 -27.05 13.44 -21.90
CA PHE A 46 -25.73 13.00 -21.44
C PHE A 46 -24.94 12.23 -22.50
N ASP A 47 -25.60 11.41 -23.32
CA ASP A 47 -24.92 10.65 -24.37
C ASP A 47 -24.23 11.58 -25.38
N VAL A 48 -24.86 12.72 -25.70
CA VAL A 48 -24.28 13.75 -26.58
C VAL A 48 -23.08 14.42 -25.89
N LEU A 49 -23.25 14.78 -24.62
CA LEU A 49 -22.15 15.35 -23.83
C LEU A 49 -20.98 14.35 -23.71
N GLU A 50 -21.23 13.05 -23.52
CA GLU A 50 -20.18 12.04 -23.46
C GLU A 50 -19.39 11.96 -24.77
N GLU A 51 -20.08 12.00 -25.93
CA GLU A 51 -19.42 12.05 -27.23
C GLU A 51 -18.54 13.30 -27.38
N ASP A 52 -19.04 14.47 -26.99
CA ASP A 52 -18.29 15.73 -27.01
C ASP A 52 -17.07 15.69 -26.07
N LEU A 53 -17.21 15.12 -24.87
CA LEU A 53 -16.13 14.97 -23.90
C LEU A 53 -15.02 14.05 -24.43
N ARG A 54 -15.37 12.96 -25.11
CA ARG A 54 -14.42 12.05 -25.74
C ARG A 54 -13.72 12.71 -26.94
N ALA A 55 -14.47 13.46 -27.75
CA ALA A 55 -13.89 14.20 -28.87
C ALA A 55 -12.91 15.29 -28.39
N ALA A 56 -13.27 16.04 -27.34
CA ALA A 56 -12.43 17.07 -26.76
C ALA A 56 -11.11 16.54 -26.17
N THR A 57 -11.10 15.29 -25.69
CA THR A 57 -9.94 14.67 -25.06
C THR A 57 -9.11 13.79 -26.00
N ALA A 58 -9.56 13.56 -27.24
CA ALA A 58 -8.96 12.61 -28.18
C ALA A 58 -7.46 12.84 -28.45
N GLU A 59 -7.01 14.10 -28.58
CA GLU A 59 -5.59 14.40 -28.78
C GLU A 59 -4.75 14.01 -27.54
N LEU A 60 -5.26 14.31 -26.35
CA LEU A 60 -4.60 14.01 -25.07
C LEU A 60 -4.56 12.49 -24.81
N THR A 61 -5.59 11.75 -25.22
CA THR A 61 -5.70 10.29 -25.00
C THR A 61 -4.99 9.44 -26.04
N SER A 62 -4.80 9.95 -27.25
CA SER A 62 -4.23 9.23 -28.41
C SER A 62 -3.04 8.31 -28.08
N ASN A 63 -2.02 8.84 -27.40
CA ASN A 63 -0.82 8.09 -27.03
C ASN A 63 -1.07 7.04 -25.94
N MET A 64 -2.02 7.27 -25.04
CA MET A 64 -2.40 6.29 -24.00
C MET A 64 -3.24 5.16 -24.61
N GLU A 65 -4.18 5.49 -25.48
CA GLU A 65 -5.02 4.54 -26.22
C GLU A 65 -4.18 3.65 -27.14
N ALA A 66 -3.17 4.21 -27.81
CA ALA A 66 -2.22 3.45 -28.61
C ALA A 66 -1.45 2.38 -27.82
N ARG A 67 -1.39 2.52 -26.48
CA ARG A 67 -0.77 1.54 -25.56
C ARG A 67 -1.80 0.61 -24.89
N GLY A 68 -3.09 0.73 -25.23
CA GLY A 68 -4.18 -0.04 -24.64
C GLY A 68 -4.78 0.56 -23.37
N GLY A 69 -4.41 1.79 -23.01
CA GLY A 69 -5.04 2.53 -21.91
C GLY A 69 -6.09 3.54 -22.42
N GLY A 70 -6.30 4.62 -21.66
CA GLY A 70 -7.20 5.73 -22.03
C GLY A 70 -8.39 5.87 -21.09
N ILE A 71 -9.45 6.54 -21.57
CA ILE A 71 -10.70 6.74 -20.83
C ILE A 71 -11.62 5.55 -21.06
N THR A 72 -11.92 4.81 -20.00
CA THR A 72 -12.77 3.60 -20.09
C THR A 72 -14.24 3.89 -19.81
N SER A 73 -14.55 4.90 -18.99
CA SER A 73 -15.93 5.27 -18.66
C SER A 73 -15.99 6.74 -18.25
N ILE A 74 -17.07 7.41 -18.64
CA ILE A 74 -17.48 8.73 -18.17
C ILE A 74 -18.90 8.56 -17.62
N LYS A 75 -19.19 9.11 -16.44
CA LYS A 75 -20.53 9.08 -15.85
C LYS A 75 -20.88 10.44 -15.28
N LEU A 76 -22.10 10.88 -15.53
CA LEU A 76 -22.71 11.95 -14.74
C LEU A 76 -23.26 11.35 -13.44
N VAL A 77 -22.81 11.88 -12.31
CA VAL A 77 -23.27 11.50 -10.98
C VAL A 77 -24.01 12.68 -10.36
N ASP A 78 -25.31 12.49 -10.12
CA ASP A 78 -26.09 13.36 -9.25
C ASP A 78 -25.69 13.09 -7.79
N ALA A 79 -25.21 14.11 -7.11
CA ALA A 79 -24.77 14.07 -5.72
C ALA A 79 -25.53 15.08 -4.86
N THR A 80 -26.70 15.54 -5.33
CA THR A 80 -27.56 16.51 -4.63
C THR A 80 -28.10 15.99 -3.29
N ASP A 81 -28.13 14.67 -3.12
CA ASP A 81 -28.45 14.00 -1.85
C ASP A 81 -27.36 14.18 -0.78
N ARG A 82 -26.13 14.48 -1.19
CA ARG A 82 -24.94 14.65 -0.32
C ARG A 82 -24.58 16.12 -0.10
N LEU A 83 -24.83 16.98 -1.08
CA LEU A 83 -24.58 18.41 -1.03
C LEU A 83 -25.48 19.10 -2.06
N ASP A 84 -26.21 20.15 -1.65
CA ASP A 84 -27.13 20.87 -2.53
C ASP A 84 -26.46 21.28 -3.85
N ASP A 85 -27.18 21.13 -4.97
CA ASP A 85 -26.75 21.47 -6.34
C ASP A 85 -25.48 20.75 -6.83
N TYR A 86 -25.02 19.70 -6.16
CA TYR A 86 -23.73 19.08 -6.43
C TYR A 86 -23.79 17.94 -7.46
N TYR A 87 -22.91 18.00 -8.45
CA TYR A 87 -22.76 17.00 -9.50
C TYR A 87 -21.29 16.65 -9.75
N GLN A 88 -21.07 15.49 -10.37
CA GLN A 88 -19.74 15.03 -10.74
C GLN A 88 -19.75 14.44 -12.15
N LEU A 89 -18.76 14.78 -12.97
CA LEU A 89 -18.32 13.87 -14.04
C LEU A 89 -17.30 12.93 -13.42
N GLU A 90 -17.70 11.68 -13.17
CA GLU A 90 -16.82 10.60 -12.72
C GLU A 90 -16.19 9.94 -13.95
N VAL A 91 -14.86 9.96 -14.03
CA VAL A 91 -14.12 9.47 -15.19
C VAL A 91 -13.15 8.37 -14.76
N THR A 92 -13.27 7.21 -15.40
CA THR A 92 -12.41 6.05 -15.16
C THR A 92 -11.35 5.94 -16.25
N PHE A 93 -10.12 5.62 -15.84
CA PHE A 93 -8.95 5.58 -16.70
C PHE A 93 -8.16 4.28 -16.55
N GLU A 94 -7.61 3.82 -17.67
CA GLU A 94 -6.48 2.89 -17.71
C GLU A 94 -5.21 3.65 -18.09
N THR A 95 -4.14 3.45 -17.32
CA THR A 95 -2.92 4.26 -17.44
C THR A 95 -1.64 3.44 -17.66
N CYS A 96 -1.81 2.14 -17.94
CA CYS A 96 -0.74 1.17 -18.17
C CYS A 96 0.35 1.30 -17.09
N ASP A 97 1.62 1.38 -17.51
CA ASP A 97 2.80 1.49 -16.63
C ASP A 97 2.98 2.84 -15.92
N SER A 98 2.05 3.78 -16.05
CA SER A 98 2.16 5.09 -15.41
C SER A 98 1.15 5.20 -14.27
N MET A 99 1.53 5.91 -13.20
CA MET A 99 0.58 6.31 -12.15
C MET A 99 -0.58 7.14 -12.73
N GLY A 100 -0.31 7.95 -13.76
CA GLY A 100 -1.35 8.61 -14.55
C GLY A 100 -1.82 9.97 -14.04
N ALA A 101 -1.25 10.52 -12.96
CA ALA A 101 -1.75 11.75 -12.34
C ALA A 101 -1.86 12.94 -13.32
N ASN A 102 -0.79 13.24 -14.06
CA ASN A 102 -0.80 14.34 -15.03
C ASN A 102 -1.77 14.06 -16.18
N PHE A 103 -1.80 12.82 -16.67
CA PHE A 103 -2.69 12.40 -17.74
C PHE A 103 -4.16 12.58 -17.34
N ILE A 104 -4.55 12.06 -16.18
CA ILE A 104 -5.91 12.16 -15.64
C ILE A 104 -6.28 13.63 -15.47
N ASN A 105 -5.45 14.42 -14.79
CA ASN A 105 -5.74 15.82 -14.54
C ASN A 105 -5.94 16.58 -15.85
N SER A 106 -5.02 16.47 -16.83
CA SER A 106 -5.13 17.14 -18.12
C SER A 106 -6.42 16.78 -18.88
N ASN A 107 -6.88 15.53 -18.82
CA ASN A 107 -8.16 15.16 -19.43
C ASN A 107 -9.34 15.81 -18.70
N LEU A 108 -9.36 15.78 -17.37
CA LEU A 108 -10.41 16.43 -16.57
C LEU A 108 -10.42 17.95 -16.77
N GLU A 109 -9.25 18.55 -16.98
CA GLU A 109 -9.10 19.97 -17.32
C GLU A 109 -9.84 20.34 -18.61
N GLU A 110 -9.71 19.50 -19.64
CA GLU A 110 -10.33 19.71 -20.94
C GLU A 110 -11.82 19.38 -20.91
N MET A 111 -12.19 18.29 -20.22
CA MET A 111 -13.59 17.92 -20.00
C MET A 111 -14.39 19.02 -19.29
N ALA A 112 -13.79 19.72 -18.33
CA ALA A 112 -14.45 20.86 -17.69
C ALA A 112 -14.76 22.00 -18.67
N LYS A 113 -13.85 22.32 -19.59
CA LYS A 113 -14.10 23.36 -20.61
C LYS A 113 -15.19 22.91 -21.58
N CYS A 114 -15.17 21.64 -21.97
CA CYS A 114 -16.18 21.04 -22.82
C CYS A 114 -17.56 21.10 -22.16
N LEU A 115 -17.68 20.72 -20.88
CA LEU A 115 -18.93 20.82 -20.11
C LEU A 115 -19.47 22.26 -20.07
N GLN A 116 -18.61 23.25 -19.83
CA GLN A 116 -19.01 24.67 -19.84
C GLN A 116 -19.49 25.12 -21.23
N THR A 117 -18.79 24.70 -22.28
CA THR A 117 -19.16 25.01 -23.67
C THR A 117 -20.48 24.34 -24.06
N PHE A 118 -20.69 23.10 -23.64
CA PHE A 118 -21.94 22.38 -23.83
C PHE A 118 -23.09 23.15 -23.18
N ALA A 119 -22.98 23.50 -21.90
CA ALA A 119 -24.01 24.27 -21.20
C ALA A 119 -24.28 25.66 -21.83
N GLN A 120 -23.26 26.33 -22.37
CA GLN A 120 -23.43 27.62 -23.08
C GLN A 120 -24.23 27.51 -24.38
N ASN A 121 -24.11 26.37 -25.07
CA ASN A 121 -24.74 26.16 -26.37
C ASN A 121 -26.06 25.38 -26.28
N HIS A 122 -26.41 24.87 -25.09
CA HIS A 122 -27.58 24.04 -24.89
C HIS A 122 -28.83 24.86 -24.58
N GLU A 123 -29.91 24.67 -25.35
CA GLU A 123 -31.14 25.49 -25.23
C GLU A 123 -31.84 25.40 -23.87
N ARG A 124 -31.69 24.27 -23.17
CA ARG A 124 -32.34 23.97 -21.89
C ARG A 124 -31.46 24.25 -20.66
N LEU A 125 -30.16 24.50 -20.82
CA LEU A 125 -29.25 24.71 -19.70
C LEU A 125 -28.92 26.19 -19.53
N ASP A 126 -29.04 26.71 -18.32
CA ASP A 126 -28.47 28.02 -17.98
C ASP A 126 -26.99 27.88 -17.64
N ALA A 127 -26.12 28.35 -18.53
CA ALA A 127 -24.67 28.35 -18.30
C ALA A 127 -24.24 29.18 -17.08
N ASN A 128 -25.01 30.19 -16.66
CA ASN A 128 -24.69 30.97 -15.45
C ASN A 128 -25.01 30.21 -14.16
N ALA A 129 -25.84 29.16 -14.26
CA ALA A 129 -26.15 28.28 -13.14
C ALA A 129 -25.10 27.19 -12.91
N LEU A 130 -24.13 27.04 -13.84
CA LEU A 130 -23.07 26.03 -13.79
C LEU A 130 -21.76 26.62 -13.24
N GLU A 131 -21.26 26.04 -12.15
CA GLU A 131 -19.96 26.37 -11.57
C GLU A 131 -19.06 25.14 -11.51
N VAL A 132 -18.01 25.07 -12.34
CA VAL A 132 -16.98 24.04 -12.17
C VAL A 132 -16.08 24.42 -10.99
N VAL A 133 -16.12 23.62 -9.94
CA VAL A 133 -15.40 23.87 -8.69
C VAL A 133 -13.97 23.33 -8.75
N MET A 134 -13.80 22.09 -9.20
CA MET A 134 -12.48 21.46 -9.25
C MET A 134 -12.42 20.30 -10.25
N ARG A 135 -11.23 20.01 -10.77
CA ARG A 135 -10.97 18.89 -11.68
C ARG A 135 -9.70 18.20 -11.28
N ILE A 136 -9.82 17.00 -10.70
CA ILE A 136 -8.70 16.36 -10.02
C ILE A 136 -8.88 14.84 -9.97
N LEU A 137 -7.77 14.11 -10.10
CA LEU A 137 -7.73 12.67 -9.82
C LEU A 137 -8.17 12.35 -8.38
N SER A 138 -8.65 11.13 -8.15
CA SER A 138 -8.83 10.57 -6.81
C SER A 138 -7.68 9.64 -6.45
N ASN A 139 -7.11 9.81 -5.27
CA ASN A 139 -6.14 8.85 -4.73
C ASN A 139 -6.83 7.58 -4.17
N TYR A 140 -8.13 7.64 -3.86
CA TYR A 140 -8.86 6.44 -3.48
C TYR A 140 -9.35 5.72 -4.74
N THR A 141 -8.64 4.66 -5.12
CA THR A 141 -8.88 3.86 -6.33
C THR A 141 -9.27 2.43 -5.97
N PRO A 142 -10.51 2.18 -5.52
CA PRO A 142 -10.94 0.86 -5.05
C PRO A 142 -10.91 -0.23 -6.14
N ASN A 143 -10.91 0.16 -7.42
CA ASN A 143 -10.81 -0.74 -8.57
C ASN A 143 -9.36 -0.93 -9.08
N CYS A 144 -8.37 -0.29 -8.45
CA CYS A 144 -6.94 -0.50 -8.70
C CYS A 144 -6.36 -1.42 -7.62
N LEU A 145 -6.85 -2.66 -7.59
CA LEU A 145 -6.78 -3.55 -6.44
C LEU A 145 -5.81 -4.71 -6.68
N VAL A 146 -4.98 -5.02 -5.70
CA VAL A 146 -4.12 -6.20 -5.70
C VAL A 146 -4.37 -7.04 -4.46
N ARG A 147 -4.34 -8.36 -4.65
CA ARG A 147 -4.40 -9.34 -3.56
C ARG A 147 -3.09 -10.08 -3.48
N ALA A 148 -2.51 -10.17 -2.28
CA ALA A 148 -1.39 -11.07 -2.01
C ALA A 148 -1.75 -12.04 -0.89
N SER A 149 -1.28 -13.28 -0.98
CA SER A 149 -1.61 -14.34 -0.03
C SER A 149 -0.48 -15.34 0.17
N VAL A 150 -0.55 -16.04 1.30
CA VAL A 150 0.26 -17.20 1.66
C VAL A 150 -0.62 -18.26 2.31
N SER A 151 -0.28 -19.52 2.10
CA SER A 151 -1.02 -20.63 2.70
C SER A 151 -0.12 -21.83 2.97
N CYS A 152 -0.32 -22.51 4.10
CA CYS A 152 0.31 -23.80 4.37
C CYS A 152 -0.55 -24.63 5.34
N LYS A 153 -0.18 -25.89 5.54
CA LYS A 153 -0.80 -26.71 6.59
C LYS A 153 -0.47 -26.10 7.95
N ILE A 154 -1.39 -26.21 8.90
CA ILE A 154 -1.19 -25.70 10.27
C ILE A 154 0.09 -26.29 10.88
N GLU A 155 0.34 -27.59 10.70
CA GLU A 155 1.51 -28.30 11.24
C GLU A 155 2.85 -27.63 10.85
N GLU A 156 2.89 -26.95 9.71
CA GLU A 156 4.08 -26.26 9.19
C GLU A 156 4.29 -24.86 9.80
N LEU A 157 3.34 -24.36 10.62
CA LEU A 157 3.39 -23.05 11.27
C LEU A 157 4.07 -23.03 12.63
N ALA A 158 4.60 -24.16 13.09
CA ALA A 158 5.26 -24.25 14.38
C ALA A 158 6.31 -23.14 14.54
N SER A 159 6.23 -22.42 15.65
CA SER A 159 7.17 -21.34 15.98
C SER A 159 7.66 -21.53 17.41
N GLU A 160 8.88 -21.08 17.70
CA GLU A 160 9.53 -21.26 18.99
C GLU A 160 8.59 -20.96 20.17
N GLY A 161 8.38 -21.97 21.02
CA GLY A 161 7.62 -21.85 22.26
C GLY A 161 6.09 -21.88 22.15
N VAL A 162 5.51 -22.13 20.97
CA VAL A 162 4.05 -22.22 20.78
C VAL A 162 3.70 -23.35 19.78
N SER A 163 2.67 -24.16 20.06
CA SER A 163 2.20 -25.18 19.11
C SER A 163 1.68 -24.53 17.83
N ALA A 164 1.65 -25.28 16.73
CA ALA A 164 1.24 -24.73 15.44
C ALA A 164 -0.26 -24.33 15.44
N GLU A 165 -1.10 -25.10 16.12
CA GLU A 165 -2.52 -24.83 16.33
C GLU A 165 -2.74 -23.60 17.21
N GLU A 166 -1.97 -23.49 18.30
CA GLU A 166 -2.04 -22.34 19.18
C GLU A 166 -1.57 -21.08 18.47
N PHE A 167 -0.50 -21.17 17.66
CA PHE A 167 -0.01 -20.08 16.83
C PHE A 167 -1.10 -19.61 15.86
N ALA A 168 -1.67 -20.52 15.05
CA ALA A 168 -2.72 -20.19 14.09
C ALA A 168 -3.94 -19.55 14.76
N ARG A 169 -4.38 -20.10 15.91
CA ARG A 169 -5.50 -19.57 16.69
C ARG A 169 -5.22 -18.16 17.22
N LYS A 170 -4.04 -17.92 17.83
CA LYS A 170 -3.65 -16.60 18.34
C LYS A 170 -3.48 -15.59 17.20
N PHE A 171 -2.91 -16.02 16.06
CA PHE A 171 -2.72 -15.19 14.88
C PHE A 171 -4.06 -14.71 14.30
N LYS A 172 -5.00 -15.63 14.07
CA LYS A 172 -6.37 -15.30 13.64
C LYS A 172 -7.06 -14.36 14.63
N ARG A 173 -6.91 -14.61 15.93
CA ARG A 173 -7.47 -13.76 16.99
C ARG A 173 -6.86 -12.35 17.00
N ALA A 174 -5.56 -12.21 16.75
CA ALA A 174 -4.91 -10.90 16.69
C ALA A 174 -5.47 -10.03 15.54
N ILE A 175 -5.77 -10.64 14.39
CA ILE A 175 -6.45 -9.96 13.28
C ILE A 175 -7.90 -9.62 13.65
N ALA A 176 -8.63 -10.52 14.31
CA ALA A 176 -9.98 -10.24 14.79
C ALA A 176 -10.00 -9.05 15.79
N ILE A 177 -9.01 -8.94 16.68
CA ILE A 177 -8.85 -7.79 17.57
C ILE A 177 -8.58 -6.51 16.76
N ALA A 178 -7.72 -6.58 15.73
CA ALA A 178 -7.49 -5.44 14.84
C ALA A 178 -8.74 -5.03 14.06
N ASN A 179 -9.66 -5.94 13.75
CA ASN A 179 -10.94 -5.60 13.12
C ASN A 179 -11.98 -5.05 14.09
N ALA A 180 -11.87 -5.37 15.39
CA ALA A 180 -12.79 -4.91 16.42
C ALA A 180 -12.38 -3.57 17.06
N GLU A 181 -11.09 -3.26 17.08
CA GLU A 181 -10.53 -2.13 17.83
C GLU A 181 -9.69 -1.20 16.93
N PRO A 182 -10.20 0.00 16.56
CA PRO A 182 -9.46 0.99 15.76
C PRO A 182 -8.06 1.30 16.29
N TYR A 183 -7.84 1.41 17.61
CA TYR A 183 -6.49 1.64 18.16
C TYR A 183 -5.50 0.54 17.74
N ARG A 184 -5.97 -0.71 17.69
CA ARG A 184 -5.15 -1.84 17.22
C ARG A 184 -5.05 -1.86 15.70
N ALA A 185 -6.14 -1.61 14.98
CA ALA A 185 -6.15 -1.50 13.52
C ALA A 185 -5.09 -0.51 13.02
N THR A 186 -4.99 0.67 13.64
CA THR A 186 -4.04 1.71 13.25
C THR A 186 -2.61 1.19 13.35
N THR A 187 -2.27 0.57 14.49
CA THR A 187 -0.92 0.00 14.71
C THR A 187 -0.65 -1.20 13.81
N HIS A 188 -1.68 -2.00 13.52
CA HIS A 188 -1.62 -3.16 12.64
C HIS A 188 -1.30 -2.74 11.20
N ASN A 189 -2.04 -1.77 10.67
CA ASN A 189 -1.87 -1.25 9.31
C ASN A 189 -0.57 -0.46 9.19
N LYS A 190 -0.17 0.34 10.20
CA LYS A 190 1.17 0.94 10.25
C LYS A 190 2.28 -0.11 10.07
N GLY A 191 2.09 -1.28 10.67
CA GLY A 191 2.98 -2.43 10.49
C GLY A 191 3.13 -2.87 9.03
N ILE A 192 2.01 -2.91 8.28
CA ILE A 192 1.97 -3.18 6.84
C ILE A 192 2.71 -2.07 6.07
N MET A 193 2.39 -0.82 6.36
CA MET A 193 2.94 0.34 5.64
C MET A 193 4.46 0.48 5.78
N ASN A 194 5.06 0.04 6.91
CA ASN A 194 6.51 -0.05 7.04
C ASN A 194 7.19 -0.85 5.89
N GLY A 195 6.53 -1.88 5.38
CA GLY A 195 7.03 -2.70 4.27
C GLY A 195 6.68 -2.11 2.91
N ILE A 196 5.45 -1.60 2.76
CA ILE A 196 4.98 -0.97 1.53
C ILE A 196 5.81 0.28 1.21
N ASP A 197 5.84 1.25 2.13
CA ASP A 197 6.50 2.54 1.91
C ASP A 197 7.98 2.40 1.58
N ALA A 198 8.65 1.41 2.19
CA ALA A 198 10.05 1.14 1.91
C ALA A 198 10.29 0.79 0.43
N VAL A 199 9.42 -0.03 -0.17
CA VAL A 199 9.49 -0.39 -1.59
C VAL A 199 9.01 0.76 -2.48
N ILE A 200 7.96 1.45 -2.07
CA ILE A 200 7.43 2.63 -2.80
C ILE A 200 8.48 3.72 -2.93
N ILE A 201 9.17 4.07 -1.85
CA ILE A 201 10.25 5.07 -1.84
C ILE A 201 11.42 4.59 -2.71
N ALA A 202 11.84 3.32 -2.57
CA ALA A 202 12.94 2.76 -3.34
C ALA A 202 12.65 2.76 -4.85
N THR A 203 11.39 2.59 -5.24
CA THR A 203 10.93 2.58 -6.64
C THR A 203 10.44 3.94 -7.13
N GLY A 204 10.61 5.01 -6.34
CA GLY A 204 10.32 6.39 -6.74
C GLY A 204 8.83 6.70 -6.93
N ASN A 205 7.95 5.90 -6.33
CA ASN A 205 6.50 6.11 -6.34
C ASN A 205 6.04 7.03 -5.20
N ASP A 206 4.83 7.58 -5.30
CA ASP A 206 4.26 8.47 -4.29
C ASP A 206 3.69 7.68 -3.11
N PHE A 207 4.45 7.63 -2.00
CA PHE A 207 3.99 6.95 -0.77
C PHE A 207 2.77 7.61 -0.12
N ARG A 208 2.54 8.93 -0.32
CA ARG A 208 1.39 9.62 0.27
C ARG A 208 0.10 9.19 -0.42
N ALA A 209 0.13 9.02 -1.74
CA ALA A 209 -1.01 8.51 -2.50
C ALA A 209 -1.37 7.09 -2.04
N VAL A 210 -0.37 6.22 -1.88
CA VAL A 210 -0.53 4.84 -1.41
C VAL A 210 -1.08 4.79 0.03
N GLU A 211 -0.51 5.57 0.95
CA GLU A 211 -0.97 5.68 2.33
C GLU A 211 -2.42 6.15 2.43
N ALA A 212 -2.77 7.22 1.71
CA ALA A 212 -4.14 7.75 1.69
C ALA A 212 -5.13 6.71 1.16
N ALA A 213 -4.80 6.02 0.07
CA ALA A 213 -5.63 4.98 -0.53
C ALA A 213 -5.84 3.80 0.43
N CYS A 214 -4.75 3.27 1.00
CA CYS A 214 -4.77 2.12 1.91
C CYS A 214 -5.56 2.43 3.18
N HIS A 215 -5.31 3.58 3.81
CA HIS A 215 -6.00 3.97 5.03
C HIS A 215 -7.48 4.30 4.81
N THR A 216 -7.84 4.90 3.66
CA THR A 216 -9.25 5.06 3.27
C THR A 216 -9.91 3.70 3.03
N HIS A 217 -9.21 2.79 2.35
CA HIS A 217 -9.71 1.43 2.09
C HIS A 217 -9.95 0.64 3.40
N ALA A 218 -9.11 0.84 4.41
CA ALA A 218 -9.29 0.25 5.73
C ALA A 218 -10.59 0.70 6.43
N ALA A 219 -11.12 1.88 6.08
CA ALA A 219 -12.35 2.45 6.65
C ALA A 219 -13.61 2.24 5.78
N ARG A 220 -13.50 1.63 4.60
CA ARG A 220 -14.58 1.50 3.60
C ARG A 220 -15.90 0.90 4.09
N SER A 221 -15.86 0.14 5.19
CA SER A 221 -17.04 -0.47 5.81
C SER A 221 -17.71 0.40 6.90
N GLY A 222 -17.36 1.68 6.97
CA GLY A 222 -17.83 2.63 7.99
C GLY A 222 -17.06 2.59 9.32
N SER A 223 -16.10 1.68 9.46
CA SER A 223 -15.18 1.58 10.61
C SER A 223 -13.79 1.18 10.14
N TYR A 224 -12.77 1.76 10.77
CA TYR A 224 -11.37 1.54 10.42
C TYR A 224 -10.87 0.17 10.93
N LYS A 225 -10.47 -0.71 10.01
CA LYS A 225 -10.20 -2.14 10.25
C LYS A 225 -8.83 -2.57 9.72
N SER A 226 -8.51 -3.86 9.89
CA SER A 226 -7.31 -4.46 9.32
C SER A 226 -7.38 -4.49 7.78
N LEU A 227 -6.25 -4.23 7.12
CA LEU A 227 -6.08 -4.48 5.68
C LEU A 227 -5.78 -5.94 5.35
N THR A 228 -5.51 -6.78 6.36
CA THR A 228 -5.22 -8.21 6.17
C THR A 228 -6.30 -9.11 6.75
N GLY A 229 -6.47 -10.28 6.14
CA GLY A 229 -7.40 -11.32 6.55
C GLY A 229 -6.69 -12.63 6.86
N CYS A 230 -7.31 -13.47 7.68
CA CYS A 230 -6.82 -14.80 8.00
C CYS A 230 -7.95 -15.82 8.14
N ALA A 231 -7.76 -16.98 7.53
CA ALA A 231 -8.67 -18.11 7.58
C ALA A 231 -7.91 -19.37 7.99
N VAL A 232 -8.62 -20.28 8.65
CA VAL A 232 -8.13 -21.60 9.01
C VAL A 232 -9.25 -22.58 8.69
N GLU A 233 -9.10 -23.31 7.60
CA GLU A 233 -10.15 -24.16 7.01
C GLU A 233 -9.52 -25.48 6.57
N ASN A 234 -10.13 -26.61 6.92
CA ASN A 234 -9.65 -27.95 6.53
C ASN A 234 -8.16 -28.20 6.86
N GLY A 235 -7.66 -27.65 7.97
CA GLY A 235 -6.26 -27.78 8.38
C GLY A 235 -5.27 -26.89 7.61
N ILE A 236 -5.77 -26.02 6.74
CA ILE A 236 -4.97 -25.05 5.97
C ILE A 236 -5.13 -23.67 6.60
N PHE A 237 -4.01 -23.03 6.89
CA PHE A 237 -3.93 -21.63 7.25
C PHE A 237 -3.73 -20.80 6.00
N THR A 238 -4.54 -19.76 5.84
CA THR A 238 -4.41 -18.77 4.76
C THR A 238 -4.37 -17.38 5.35
N PHE A 239 -3.43 -16.56 4.89
CA PHE A 239 -3.25 -15.18 5.30
C PHE A 239 -3.07 -14.31 4.06
N TRP A 240 -3.82 -13.20 3.98
CA TRP A 240 -3.85 -12.37 2.77
C TRP A 240 -3.99 -10.89 3.08
N ILE A 241 -3.66 -10.07 2.08
CA ILE A 241 -3.89 -8.63 2.02
C ILE A 241 -4.64 -8.34 0.73
N GLU A 242 -5.53 -7.35 0.76
CA GLU A 242 -6.18 -6.80 -0.41
C GLU A 242 -6.24 -5.28 -0.26
N ILE A 243 -5.51 -4.56 -1.12
CA ILE A 243 -5.28 -3.12 -0.99
C ILE A 243 -5.24 -2.42 -2.35
N PRO A 244 -5.74 -1.16 -2.43
CA PRO A 244 -5.61 -0.36 -3.63
C PRO A 244 -4.17 0.14 -3.78
N LEU A 245 -3.55 -0.09 -4.94
CA LEU A 245 -2.18 0.33 -5.25
C LEU A 245 -2.09 0.90 -6.67
N ALA A 246 -2.29 2.22 -6.80
CA ALA A 246 -2.05 2.93 -8.06
C ALA A 246 -0.57 3.28 -8.22
N LEU A 247 0.21 2.39 -8.85
CA LEU A 247 1.65 2.54 -9.05
C LEU A 247 2.01 2.86 -10.50
N GLY A 248 3.24 3.30 -10.72
CA GLY A 248 3.83 3.44 -12.05
C GLY A 248 5.32 3.10 -12.06
N VAL A 249 5.78 2.58 -13.19
CA VAL A 249 7.19 2.35 -13.52
C VAL A 249 7.70 3.31 -14.60
N VAL A 250 6.79 4.10 -15.19
CA VAL A 250 7.09 5.20 -16.11
C VAL A 250 6.56 6.53 -15.60
N GLY A 251 7.36 7.59 -15.76
CA GLY A 251 7.00 8.96 -15.39
C GLY A 251 7.56 9.38 -14.02
N GLY A 252 7.53 10.68 -13.74
CA GLY A 252 8.08 11.23 -12.50
C GLY A 252 9.55 10.90 -12.31
N LEU A 253 9.91 10.40 -11.12
CA LEU A 253 11.29 10.07 -10.75
C LEU A 253 11.77 8.71 -11.27
N THR A 254 10.90 7.85 -11.79
CA THR A 254 11.22 6.43 -12.04
C THR A 254 12.37 6.22 -13.02
N LYS A 255 12.55 7.16 -13.96
CA LYS A 255 13.65 7.16 -14.95
C LYS A 255 14.72 8.23 -14.70
N LEU A 256 14.48 9.14 -13.76
CA LEU A 256 15.36 10.30 -13.51
C LEU A 256 16.32 10.05 -12.34
N HIS A 257 15.87 9.39 -11.28
CA HIS A 257 16.68 9.19 -10.09
C HIS A 257 17.53 7.91 -10.22
N PRO A 258 18.88 7.97 -10.19
CA PRO A 258 19.73 6.82 -10.47
C PRO A 258 19.47 5.60 -9.55
N LEU A 259 19.22 5.84 -8.25
CA LEU A 259 18.91 4.76 -7.31
C LEU A 259 17.52 4.14 -7.54
N VAL A 260 16.57 4.88 -8.12
CA VAL A 260 15.25 4.33 -8.43
C VAL A 260 15.35 3.41 -9.63
N VAL A 261 16.05 3.84 -10.69
CA VAL A 261 16.37 3.00 -11.85
C VAL A 261 17.05 1.72 -11.39
N LYS A 262 18.07 1.84 -10.51
CA LYS A 262 18.76 0.66 -10.00
C LYS A 262 17.87 -0.26 -9.16
N SER A 263 16.94 0.30 -8.40
CA SER A 263 16.00 -0.49 -7.59
C SER A 263 15.03 -1.29 -8.47
N LEU A 264 14.53 -0.70 -9.56
CA LEU A 264 13.70 -1.40 -10.54
C LEU A 264 14.50 -2.49 -11.28
N GLU A 265 15.75 -2.23 -11.67
CA GLU A 265 16.64 -3.24 -12.25
C GLU A 265 16.85 -4.43 -11.30
N MET A 266 17.05 -4.18 -10.00
CA MET A 266 17.21 -5.24 -8.99
C MET A 266 15.95 -6.09 -8.82
N LEU A 267 14.77 -5.53 -9.11
CA LEU A 267 13.49 -6.25 -9.11
C LEU A 267 13.22 -6.99 -10.43
N GLY A 268 14.11 -6.87 -11.43
CA GLY A 268 13.92 -7.49 -12.75
C GLY A 268 13.18 -6.61 -13.76
N ASN A 269 13.07 -5.30 -13.52
CA ASN A 269 12.30 -4.34 -14.32
C ASN A 269 10.83 -4.75 -14.47
N PRO A 270 10.08 -4.85 -13.35
CA PRO A 270 8.68 -5.22 -13.40
C PRO A 270 7.84 -4.19 -14.15
N ASP A 271 6.73 -4.62 -14.73
CA ASP A 271 5.66 -3.70 -15.12
C ASP A 271 4.92 -3.14 -13.88
N ALA A 272 3.93 -2.25 -14.09
CA ALA A 272 3.19 -1.68 -12.95
C ALA A 272 2.40 -2.74 -12.14
N GLU A 273 1.85 -3.75 -12.79
CA GLU A 273 1.05 -4.81 -12.15
C GLU A 273 1.92 -5.76 -11.32
N GLU A 274 3.06 -6.17 -11.87
CA GLU A 274 4.09 -6.94 -11.17
C GLU A 274 4.61 -6.16 -9.95
N LEU A 275 4.84 -4.85 -10.09
CA LEU A 275 5.25 -4.00 -8.98
C LEU A 275 4.15 -3.92 -7.90
N MET A 276 2.86 -3.83 -8.27
CA MET A 276 1.76 -3.90 -7.31
C MET A 276 1.81 -5.20 -6.49
N GLY A 277 2.05 -6.33 -7.15
CA GLY A 277 2.22 -7.63 -6.50
C GLY A 277 3.39 -7.64 -5.51
N ILE A 278 4.56 -7.16 -5.93
CA ILE A 278 5.77 -7.10 -5.08
C ILE A 278 5.53 -6.22 -3.84
N VAL A 279 4.91 -5.05 -4.02
CA VAL A 279 4.61 -4.12 -2.92
C VAL A 279 3.61 -4.71 -1.94
N ALA A 280 2.52 -5.32 -2.42
CA ALA A 280 1.54 -5.98 -1.56
C ALA A 280 2.17 -7.13 -0.76
N VAL A 281 3.04 -7.93 -1.39
CA VAL A 281 3.81 -8.99 -0.73
C VAL A 281 4.72 -8.43 0.37
N SER A 282 5.41 -7.30 0.12
CA SER A 282 6.24 -6.64 1.14
C SER A 282 5.42 -6.25 2.38
N GLY A 283 4.23 -5.66 2.16
CA GLY A 283 3.30 -5.33 3.24
C GLY A 283 2.80 -6.55 4.02
N LEU A 284 2.40 -7.62 3.31
CA LEU A 284 1.94 -8.87 3.91
C LEU A 284 3.03 -9.55 4.73
N ALA A 285 4.25 -9.64 4.19
CA ALA A 285 5.42 -10.20 4.86
C ALA A 285 5.74 -9.43 6.15
N GLN A 286 5.68 -8.10 6.09
CA GLN A 286 5.95 -7.25 7.25
C GLN A 286 4.88 -7.41 8.34
N ASN A 287 3.60 -7.57 7.96
CA ASN A 287 2.51 -7.83 8.89
C ASN A 287 2.61 -9.22 9.52
N PHE A 288 2.93 -10.24 8.74
CA PHE A 288 3.19 -11.59 9.25
C PHE A 288 4.27 -11.57 10.32
N ALA A 289 5.40 -10.90 10.05
CA ALA A 289 6.51 -10.79 11.00
C ALA A 289 6.07 -10.15 12.33
N ALA A 290 5.30 -9.06 12.25
CA ALA A 290 4.81 -8.32 13.41
C ALA A 290 3.83 -9.16 14.25
N LEU A 291 2.84 -9.79 13.60
CA LEU A 291 1.87 -10.65 14.27
C LEU A 291 2.55 -11.87 14.89
N ARG A 292 3.46 -12.52 14.16
CA ARG A 292 4.24 -13.65 14.67
C ARG A 292 5.00 -13.29 15.93
N ALA A 293 5.67 -12.13 15.96
CA ALA A 293 6.38 -11.67 17.14
C ALA A 293 5.44 -11.38 18.32
N LEU A 294 4.28 -10.78 18.07
CA LEU A 294 3.29 -10.43 19.11
C LEU A 294 2.64 -11.66 19.75
N VAL A 295 2.34 -12.69 18.98
CA VAL A 295 1.59 -13.87 19.45
C VAL A 295 2.46 -15.00 20.03
N THR A 296 3.79 -14.88 19.91
CA THR A 296 4.76 -15.86 20.42
C THR A 296 5.53 -15.32 21.63
N THR A 297 6.69 -14.69 21.40
CA THR A 297 7.65 -14.28 22.44
C THR A 297 7.52 -12.81 22.85
N GLY A 298 6.73 -12.02 22.12
CA GLY A 298 6.60 -10.57 22.27
C GLY A 298 7.65 -9.80 21.47
N ILE A 299 7.29 -8.62 20.93
CA ILE A 299 8.17 -7.79 20.08
C ILE A 299 9.47 -7.42 20.80
N GLN A 300 9.41 -7.14 22.11
CA GLN A 300 10.53 -6.64 22.88
C GLN A 300 11.70 -7.64 22.94
N LYS A 301 11.43 -8.94 23.16
CA LYS A 301 12.49 -9.97 23.19
C LYS A 301 13.23 -10.07 21.86
N GLY A 302 12.50 -10.02 20.74
CA GLY A 302 13.10 -10.02 19.40
C GLY A 302 13.93 -8.77 19.10
N HIS A 303 13.41 -7.59 19.47
CA HIS A 303 14.12 -6.32 19.30
C HIS A 303 15.41 -6.28 20.12
N MET A 304 15.39 -6.80 21.35
CA MET A 304 16.56 -6.87 22.21
C MET A 304 17.66 -7.80 21.66
N LYS A 305 17.29 -8.95 21.09
CA LYS A 305 18.25 -9.84 20.43
C LYS A 305 18.94 -9.16 19.24
N MET A 306 18.18 -8.41 18.43
CA MET A 306 18.74 -7.63 17.33
C MET A 306 19.64 -6.49 17.82
N HIS A 307 19.19 -5.76 18.85
CA HIS A 307 19.98 -4.69 19.47
C HIS A 307 21.32 -5.21 19.98
N LEU A 308 21.31 -6.35 20.68
CA LEU A 308 22.53 -7.04 21.13
C LEU A 308 23.45 -7.37 19.95
N MET A 309 22.92 -7.94 18.86
CA MET A 309 23.71 -8.28 17.68
C MET A 309 24.30 -7.06 16.97
N ASN A 310 23.58 -5.93 16.95
CA ASN A 310 24.09 -4.68 16.39
C ASN A 310 25.27 -4.15 17.22
N ILE A 311 25.15 -4.15 18.55
CA ILE A 311 26.25 -3.76 19.44
C ILE A 311 27.46 -4.66 19.20
N LEU A 312 27.26 -5.97 19.18
CA LEU A 312 28.35 -6.93 18.95
C LEU A 312 29.00 -6.78 17.58
N THR A 313 28.24 -6.37 16.56
CA THR A 313 28.81 -6.10 15.23
C THR A 313 29.60 -4.80 15.21
N GLN A 314 29.15 -3.75 15.92
CA GLN A 314 29.92 -2.51 16.11
C GLN A 314 31.21 -2.75 16.90
N LEU A 315 31.19 -3.70 17.84
CA LEU A 315 32.36 -4.12 18.61
C LEU A 315 33.26 -5.11 17.85
N GLU A 316 32.93 -5.43 16.59
CA GLU A 316 33.69 -6.37 15.76
C GLU A 316 33.86 -7.75 16.44
N ALA A 317 32.81 -8.21 17.12
CA ALA A 317 32.79 -9.51 17.75
C ALA A 317 32.87 -10.64 16.71
N THR A 318 33.68 -11.67 16.99
CA THR A 318 33.76 -12.88 16.15
C THR A 318 32.45 -13.68 16.23
N PRO A 319 32.19 -14.61 15.29
CA PRO A 319 31.01 -15.49 15.36
C PRO A 319 30.90 -16.25 16.68
N GLU A 320 32.02 -16.74 17.22
CA GLU A 320 32.08 -17.47 18.49
C GLU A 320 31.73 -16.57 19.68
N GLU A 321 32.28 -15.35 19.70
CA GLU A 321 31.97 -14.35 20.73
C GLU A 321 30.49 -13.95 20.68
N LYS A 322 29.93 -13.78 19.48
CA LYS A 322 28.50 -13.49 19.31
C LYS A 322 27.61 -14.57 19.91
N ILE A 323 27.95 -15.84 19.70
CA ILE A 323 27.21 -16.98 20.28
C ILE A 323 27.34 -16.99 21.80
N HIS A 324 28.56 -16.79 22.32
CA HIS A 324 28.82 -16.83 23.75
C HIS A 324 28.09 -15.70 24.49
N ILE A 325 28.17 -14.47 23.97
CA ILE A 325 27.54 -13.30 24.58
C ILE A 325 26.01 -13.36 24.41
N ALA A 326 25.49 -13.84 23.28
CA ALA A 326 24.05 -14.07 23.10
C ALA A 326 23.49 -15.08 24.11
N THR A 327 24.26 -16.10 24.46
CA THR A 327 23.88 -17.10 25.45
C THR A 327 23.81 -16.48 26.84
N TYR A 328 24.81 -15.66 27.22
CA TYR A 328 24.83 -14.96 28.50
C TYR A 328 23.65 -13.99 28.69
N PHE A 329 23.25 -13.28 27.62
CA PHE A 329 22.15 -12.32 27.64
C PHE A 329 20.78 -12.91 27.30
N LYS A 330 20.65 -14.23 27.14
CA LYS A 330 19.39 -14.90 26.76
C LYS A 330 18.19 -14.50 27.63
N ASP A 331 18.41 -14.38 28.93
CA ASP A 331 17.37 -14.09 29.93
C ASP A 331 17.55 -12.73 30.61
N LYS A 332 18.39 -11.84 30.04
CA LYS A 332 18.71 -10.50 30.58
C LYS A 332 18.34 -9.40 29.60
N VAL A 333 18.15 -8.18 30.10
CA VAL A 333 18.01 -7.00 29.24
C VAL A 333 19.41 -6.51 28.84
N PRO A 334 19.81 -6.60 27.55
CA PRO A 334 21.16 -6.23 27.14
C PRO A 334 21.26 -4.71 27.05
N HIS A 335 21.59 -4.06 28.17
CA HIS A 335 21.97 -2.65 28.17
C HIS A 335 23.35 -2.47 27.52
N HIS A 336 23.50 -1.45 26.69
CA HIS A 336 24.73 -1.23 25.90
C HIS A 336 26.01 -1.35 26.73
N ARG A 337 26.05 -0.71 27.90
CA ARG A 337 27.21 -0.77 28.82
C ARG A 337 27.50 -2.18 29.33
N GLU A 338 26.47 -2.95 29.69
CA GLU A 338 26.67 -4.32 30.17
C GLU A 338 27.20 -5.24 29.08
N VAL A 339 26.73 -5.05 27.84
CA VAL A 339 27.22 -5.80 26.67
C VAL A 339 28.69 -5.47 26.40
N VAL A 340 29.06 -4.18 26.42
CA VAL A 340 30.46 -3.74 26.23
C VAL A 340 31.36 -4.28 27.33
N ASN A 341 30.95 -4.19 28.59
CA ASN A 341 31.71 -4.71 29.73
C ASN A 341 31.98 -6.21 29.58
N TYR A 342 30.93 -6.99 29.29
CA TYR A 342 31.04 -8.44 29.15
C TYR A 342 31.88 -8.84 27.92
N PHE A 343 31.77 -8.08 26.83
CA PHE A 343 32.63 -8.26 25.64
C PHE A 343 34.11 -8.00 25.96
N CYS A 344 34.42 -6.91 26.67
CA CYS A 344 35.78 -6.59 27.10
C CYS A 344 36.35 -7.64 28.06
N GLU A 345 35.52 -8.13 29.00
CA GLU A 345 35.86 -9.21 29.92
C GLU A 345 36.21 -10.50 29.15
N LEU A 346 35.39 -10.88 28.16
CA LEU A 346 35.61 -12.05 27.32
C LEU A 346 36.95 -11.98 26.55
N ARG A 347 37.32 -10.79 26.07
CA ARG A 347 38.60 -10.56 25.37
C ARG A 347 39.79 -10.26 26.29
N GLY A 348 39.58 -10.13 27.59
CA GLY A 348 40.63 -9.73 28.54
C GLY A 348 41.18 -8.32 28.30
N VAL A 349 40.37 -7.42 27.72
CA VAL A 349 40.76 -6.02 27.44
C VAL A 349 40.12 -5.04 28.42
N PRO A 350 40.74 -3.88 28.69
CA PRO A 350 40.18 -2.89 29.59
C PRO A 350 38.84 -2.34 29.06
N VAL A 351 37.88 -2.16 29.96
CA VAL A 351 36.59 -1.54 29.65
C VAL A 351 36.79 -0.05 29.33
N PRO A 352 36.25 0.47 28.20
CA PRO A 352 36.33 1.90 27.88
C PRO A 352 35.69 2.76 28.98
N LYS A 353 36.38 3.83 29.41
CA LYS A 353 35.81 4.80 30.35
C LYS A 353 34.75 5.63 29.64
N VAL A 354 33.61 5.86 30.29
CA VAL A 354 32.44 6.58 29.74
C VAL A 354 32.86 7.95 29.20
N GLY A 355 32.63 8.21 27.91
CA GLY A 355 32.81 9.54 27.28
C GLY A 355 33.92 9.67 26.23
N GLN A 356 34.45 8.57 25.68
CA GLN A 356 35.33 8.57 24.50
C GLN A 356 34.64 7.96 23.29
#